data_AF-A0A1E3BTD3-F1
#
_entry.id   AF-A0A1E3BTD3-F1
#
_cell.length_a   1.000
_cell.length_b   1.000
_cell.length_c   1.000
_cell.angle_alpha   90.00
_cell.angle_beta   90.00
_cell.angle_gamma   90.00
#
_symmetry.space_group_name_H-M   'P 1'
#
loop_
_entity.id
_entity.type
_entity.pdbx_description
1 polymer ?
#
loop_
_entity_poly.entity_id
_entity_poly.type
_entity_poly.pdbx_seq_one_letter_code
_entity_poly.pdbx_strand_id
1 'polypeptide(L)'
;MSFFHLFTWDQQILVAKRIVTLLRPQPGSLLVGRQVGKVRHSEGPEAEGSLIGYFHNEESWRAMWEVVARETGTRWRVDVVEEKWGEIASEEILRLVREQGQIKVRFVVRRE
;
A
#
# COMPACT_ATOMS: atom_id res chain seq x y z
N MET A 1 -1.98 0.11 -11.92
CA MET A 1 -2.74 1.14 -11.19
C MET A 1 -2.08 1.37 -9.84
N SER A 2 -2.04 2.60 -9.32
CA SER A 2 -1.50 2.96 -7.99
C SER A 2 -2.62 3.69 -7.27
N PHE A 3 -3.08 3.23 -6.10
CA PHE A 3 -4.31 3.75 -5.48
C PHE A 3 -4.14 4.13 -4.00
N PHE A 4 -3.79 3.19 -3.10
CA PHE A 4 -3.84 3.49 -1.67
C PHE A 4 -2.90 4.62 -1.23
N HIS A 5 -1.72 4.76 -1.85
CA HIS A 5 -0.77 5.86 -1.59
C HIS A 5 -1.33 7.29 -1.78
N LEU A 6 -2.56 7.45 -2.29
CA LEU A 6 -3.23 8.75 -2.41
C LEU A 6 -3.94 9.18 -1.11
N PHE A 7 -3.97 8.30 -0.11
CA PHE A 7 -4.76 8.47 1.10
C PHE A 7 -3.85 8.39 2.33
N THR A 8 -4.27 9.05 3.43
CA THR A 8 -3.62 8.89 4.73
C THR A 8 -3.85 7.48 5.30
N TRP A 9 -3.08 7.08 6.31
CA TRP A 9 -3.23 5.77 6.97
C TRP A 9 -4.69 5.45 7.35
N ASP A 10 -5.35 6.36 8.07
CA ASP A 10 -6.73 6.17 8.52
C ASP A 10 -7.72 6.05 7.35
N GLN A 11 -7.51 6.86 6.31
CA GLN A 11 -8.31 6.79 5.09
C GLN A 11 -8.08 5.47 4.34
N GLN A 12 -6.85 4.95 4.31
CA GLN A 12 -6.55 3.66 3.70
C GLN A 12 -7.24 2.51 4.43
N ILE A 13 -7.31 2.53 5.77
CA ILE A 13 -8.09 1.55 6.55
C ILE A 13 -9.58 1.65 6.19
N LEU A 14 -10.15 2.85 6.14
CA LEU A 14 -11.56 3.05 5.76
C LEU A 14 -11.85 2.49 4.35
N VAL A 15 -10.98 2.80 3.40
CA VAL A 15 -11.06 2.30 2.01
C VAL A 15 -10.95 0.78 1.98
N ALA A 16 -10.00 0.18 2.69
CA ALA A 16 -9.83 -1.27 2.75
C ALA A 16 -11.07 -1.96 3.33
N LYS A 17 -11.63 -1.43 4.42
CA LYS A 17 -12.90 -1.94 5.00
C LYS A 17 -14.05 -1.84 4.00
N ARG A 18 -14.13 -0.77 3.21
CA ARG A 18 -15.15 -0.66 2.14
C ARG A 18 -14.93 -1.72 1.06
N ILE A 19 -13.70 -1.96 0.64
CA ILE A 19 -13.36 -3.02 -0.33
C ILE A 19 -13.80 -4.38 0.19
N VAL A 20 -13.60 -4.69 1.49
CA VAL A 20 -14.07 -5.94 2.09
C VAL A 20 -15.57 -6.16 1.85
N THR A 21 -16.39 -5.11 1.87
CA THR A 21 -17.84 -5.21 1.61
C THR A 21 -18.20 -5.40 0.13
N LEU A 22 -17.29 -5.04 -0.78
CA LEU A 22 -17.47 -5.18 -2.23
C LEU A 22 -17.00 -6.56 -2.74
N LEU A 23 -16.08 -7.20 -2.02
CA LEU A 23 -15.63 -8.55 -2.32
C LEU A 23 -16.73 -9.56 -1.97
N ARG A 24 -16.81 -10.68 -2.73
CA ARG A 24 -17.70 -11.77 -2.35
C ARG A 24 -17.30 -12.29 -0.95
N PRO A 25 -18.26 -12.56 -0.04
CA PRO A 25 -17.95 -12.98 1.32
C PRO A 25 -17.59 -14.46 1.41
N GLN A 26 -16.63 -14.90 0.59
CA GLN A 26 -16.16 -16.29 0.52
C GLN A 26 -14.63 -16.37 0.50
N PRO A 27 -14.04 -17.45 1.04
CA PRO A 27 -12.61 -17.73 0.92
C PRO A 27 -12.15 -17.71 -0.54
N GLY A 28 -10.92 -17.24 -0.76
CA GLY A 28 -10.32 -17.12 -2.10
C GLY A 28 -10.66 -15.83 -2.84
N SER A 29 -11.51 -14.94 -2.30
CA SER A 29 -11.70 -13.60 -2.85
C SER A 29 -10.42 -12.78 -2.74
N LEU A 30 -10.06 -12.04 -3.79
CA LEU A 30 -8.76 -11.38 -3.92
C LEU A 30 -8.89 -9.86 -4.11
N LEU A 31 -7.99 -9.13 -3.47
CA LEU A 31 -7.59 -7.80 -3.89
C LEU A 31 -6.13 -7.88 -4.37
N VAL A 32 -5.86 -7.43 -5.60
CA VAL A 32 -4.53 -7.46 -6.20
C VAL A 32 -4.18 -6.07 -6.71
N GLY A 33 -2.93 -5.65 -6.51
CA GLY A 33 -2.52 -4.34 -6.95
C GLY A 33 -1.03 -4.07 -6.85
N ARG A 34 -0.68 -2.84 -7.23
CA ARG A 34 0.63 -2.25 -6.97
C ARG A 34 0.45 -0.81 -6.50
N GLN A 35 1.44 -0.24 -5.85
CA GLN A 35 1.46 1.17 -5.50
C GLN A 35 2.87 1.70 -5.30
N VAL A 36 2.98 3.04 -5.23
CA VAL A 36 4.18 3.69 -4.71
C VAL A 36 4.25 3.40 -3.21
N GLY A 37 5.43 2.98 -2.77
CA GLY A 37 5.79 2.82 -1.37
C GLY A 37 7.06 3.59 -1.05
N LYS A 38 7.53 3.49 0.20
CA LYS A 38 8.82 4.03 0.61
C LYS A 38 9.56 3.01 1.48
N VAL A 39 10.89 2.97 1.41
CA VAL A 39 11.72 2.06 2.23
C VAL A 39 11.46 2.26 3.72
N ARG A 40 11.29 3.51 4.13
CA ARG A 40 10.77 3.90 5.44
C ARG A 40 9.40 4.50 5.21
N HIS A 41 8.39 4.01 5.90
CA HIS A 41 7.05 4.59 5.82
C HIS A 41 7.09 6.05 6.27
N SER A 42 6.20 6.88 5.72
CA SER A 42 6.10 8.29 6.11
C SER A 42 5.40 8.43 7.46
N GLU A 43 6.14 8.86 8.48
CA GLU A 43 5.55 9.41 9.71
C GLU A 43 5.44 10.94 9.55
N GLY A 44 4.23 11.48 9.64
CA GLY A 44 3.98 12.92 9.71
C GLY A 44 3.67 13.61 8.37
N PRO A 45 3.21 14.89 8.42
CA PRO A 45 2.93 15.67 7.23
C PRO A 45 4.22 15.85 6.43
N GLU A 46 4.20 15.40 5.18
CA GLU A 46 5.28 15.65 4.26
C GLU A 46 5.39 17.15 3.97
N ALA A 47 6.57 17.61 3.53
CA ALA A 47 6.84 19.02 3.26
C ALA A 47 5.74 19.66 2.39
N GLU A 48 5.51 20.96 2.58
CA GLU A 48 4.50 21.73 1.85
C GLU A 48 4.66 21.53 0.33
N GLY A 49 3.62 20.99 -0.33
CA GLY A 49 3.63 20.60 -1.74
C GLY A 49 3.80 19.09 -2.01
N SER A 50 3.99 18.26 -0.98
CA SER A 50 4.03 16.80 -1.15
C SER A 50 2.63 16.15 -1.16
N LEU A 51 2.55 14.95 -1.75
CA LEU A 51 1.34 14.14 -1.77
C LEU A 51 0.91 13.77 -0.34
N ILE A 52 -0.33 14.06 0.03
CA ILE A 52 -0.92 13.86 1.36
C ILE A 52 -1.26 12.37 1.60
N GLY A 53 -0.28 11.49 1.36
CA GLY A 53 -0.47 10.04 1.31
C GLY A 53 0.46 9.28 2.27
N TYR A 54 -0.01 8.14 2.77
CA TYR A 54 0.83 7.19 3.50
C TYR A 54 1.46 6.19 2.51
N PHE A 55 2.79 6.15 2.48
CA PHE A 55 3.55 5.27 1.59
C PHE A 55 4.02 4.04 2.35
N HIS A 56 3.50 2.88 1.95
CA HIS A 56 3.80 1.62 2.62
C HIS A 56 5.16 1.03 2.21
N ASN A 57 5.79 0.36 3.16
CA ASN A 57 6.70 -0.77 2.96
C ASN A 57 5.94 -2.10 3.21
N GLU A 58 6.63 -3.24 3.13
CA GLU A 58 6.02 -4.57 3.35
C GLU A 58 5.37 -4.67 4.73
N GLU A 59 6.11 -4.27 5.75
CA GLU A 59 5.71 -4.34 7.16
C GLU A 59 4.45 -3.52 7.43
N SER A 60 4.45 -2.24 7.08
CA SER A 60 3.31 -1.34 7.29
C SER A 60 2.07 -1.76 6.49
N TRP A 61 2.25 -2.37 5.30
CA TRP A 61 1.12 -2.89 4.53
C TRP A 61 0.46 -4.08 5.23
N ARG A 62 1.27 -5.00 5.78
CA ARG A 62 0.77 -6.11 6.61
C ARG A 62 0.05 -5.59 7.85
N ALA A 63 0.65 -4.65 8.57
CA ALA A 63 0.07 -4.05 9.77
C ALA A 63 -1.30 -3.38 9.50
N MET A 64 -1.45 -2.66 8.39
CA MET A 64 -2.74 -2.07 8.02
C MET A 64 -3.81 -3.15 7.83
N TRP A 65 -3.48 -4.26 7.16
CA TRP A 65 -4.42 -5.36 6.94
C TRP A 65 -4.74 -6.16 8.20
N GLU A 66 -3.85 -6.20 9.19
CA GLU A 66 -4.17 -6.73 10.53
C GLU A 66 -5.23 -5.88 11.23
N VAL A 67 -5.14 -4.55 11.14
CA VAL A 67 -6.17 -3.64 11.65
C VAL A 67 -7.50 -3.88 10.94
N VAL A 68 -7.49 -3.95 9.60
CA VAL A 68 -8.69 -4.25 8.82
C VAL A 68 -9.30 -5.58 9.24
N ALA A 69 -8.49 -6.64 9.32
CA ALA A 69 -8.93 -7.98 9.73
C ALA A 69 -9.65 -7.98 11.09
N ARG A 70 -9.06 -7.32 12.09
CA ARG A 70 -9.62 -7.16 13.43
C ARG A 70 -10.94 -6.39 13.39
N GLU A 71 -10.98 -5.27 12.68
CA GLU A 71 -12.16 -4.39 12.68
C GLU A 71 -13.34 -4.91 11.86
N THR A 72 -13.10 -5.79 10.89
CA THR A 72 -14.16 -6.40 10.08
C THR A 72 -14.50 -7.83 10.51
N GLY A 73 -13.80 -8.40 11.49
CA GLY A 73 -14.01 -9.78 11.93
C GLY A 73 -13.74 -10.81 10.82
N THR A 74 -12.76 -10.54 9.96
CA THR A 74 -12.42 -11.38 8.79
C THR A 74 -10.96 -11.79 8.82
N ARG A 75 -10.59 -12.86 8.12
CA ARG A 75 -9.20 -13.31 7.99
C ARG A 75 -8.67 -13.09 6.57
N TRP A 76 -7.40 -12.71 6.49
CA TRP A 76 -6.72 -12.39 5.25
C TRP A 76 -5.30 -12.94 5.25
N ARG A 77 -4.92 -13.56 4.14
CA ARG A 77 -3.52 -13.77 3.78
C ARG A 77 -3.05 -12.57 2.98
N VAL A 78 -1.97 -11.95 3.42
CA VAL A 78 -1.38 -10.79 2.77
C VAL A 78 -0.03 -11.21 2.20
N ASP A 79 0.08 -11.25 0.88
CA ASP A 79 1.33 -11.44 0.17
C ASP A 79 1.75 -10.07 -0.40
N VAL A 80 2.92 -9.58 -0.04
CA VAL A 80 3.41 -8.27 -0.45
C VAL A 80 4.90 -8.35 -0.76
N VAL A 81 5.32 -7.64 -1.80
CA VAL A 81 6.70 -7.63 -2.30
C VAL A 81 7.12 -6.19 -2.60
N GLU A 82 8.28 -5.82 -2.12
CA GLU A 82 8.96 -4.56 -2.44
C GLU A 82 9.90 -4.74 -3.63
N GLU A 83 9.88 -3.77 -4.54
CA GLU A 83 10.73 -3.75 -5.72
C GLU A 83 11.28 -2.36 -5.97
N LYS A 84 12.50 -2.30 -6.48
CA LYS A 84 13.04 -1.05 -7.03
C LYS A 84 12.27 -0.68 -8.30
N TRP A 85 12.16 0.61 -8.57
CA TRP A 85 11.74 1.10 -9.88
C TRP A 85 12.84 0.73 -10.90
N GLY A 86 12.44 0.11 -12.02
CA GLY A 86 13.37 -0.49 -12.99
C GLY A 86 13.99 0.51 -13.98
N GLU A 87 14.88 -0.02 -14.84
CA GLU A 87 15.75 0.67 -15.82
C GLU A 87 15.05 1.44 -16.96
N ILE A 88 13.71 1.48 -16.98
CA ILE A 88 12.92 2.16 -18.03
C ILE A 88 12.64 3.64 -17.67
N ALA A 89 13.22 4.12 -16.57
CA ALA A 89 13.15 5.52 -16.16
C ALA A 89 14.48 6.23 -16.48
N SER A 90 14.41 7.52 -16.82
CA SER A 90 15.63 8.32 -17.00
C SER A 90 16.45 8.35 -15.70
N GLU A 91 17.76 8.55 -15.79
CA GLU A 91 18.63 8.66 -14.60
C GLU A 91 18.18 9.76 -13.63
N GLU A 92 17.58 10.84 -14.16
CA GLU A 92 17.01 11.91 -13.35
C GLU A 92 15.81 11.42 -12.52
N ILE A 93 14.90 10.66 -13.12
CA ILE A 93 13.77 10.05 -12.41
C ILE A 93 14.28 9.02 -11.39
N LEU A 94 15.24 8.17 -11.77
CA LEU A 94 15.83 7.19 -10.86
C LEU A 94 16.53 7.86 -9.68
N ARG A 95 17.20 9.00 -9.90
CA ARG A 95 17.80 9.80 -8.83
C ARG A 95 16.73 10.34 -7.88
N LEU A 96 15.68 10.97 -8.38
CA LEU A 96 14.58 11.49 -7.56
C LEU A 96 13.91 10.37 -6.74
N VAL A 97 13.66 9.21 -7.36
CA VAL A 97 13.11 8.03 -6.69
C VAL A 97 14.03 7.56 -5.55
N ARG A 98 15.35 7.50 -5.79
CA ARG A 98 16.34 7.12 -4.77
C ARG A 98 16.38 8.13 -3.63
N GLU A 99 16.42 9.43 -3.94
CA GLU A 99 16.45 10.51 -2.95
C GLU A 99 15.20 10.53 -2.07
N GLN A 100 14.03 10.24 -2.65
CA GLN A 100 12.76 10.15 -1.92
C GLN A 100 12.54 8.79 -1.25
N GLY A 101 13.48 7.85 -1.38
CA GLY A 101 13.38 6.49 -0.85
C GLY A 101 12.17 5.72 -1.41
N GLN A 102 11.67 6.08 -2.60
CA GLN A 102 10.50 5.48 -3.19
C GLN A 102 10.78 4.06 -3.71
N ILE A 103 9.84 3.18 -3.46
CA ILE A 103 9.84 1.80 -3.95
C ILE A 103 8.49 1.50 -4.61
N LYS A 104 8.43 0.40 -5.34
CA LYS A 104 7.20 -0.14 -5.88
C LYS A 104 6.77 -1.29 -4.99
N VAL A 105 5.58 -1.20 -4.43
CA VAL A 105 4.98 -2.27 -3.64
C VAL A 105 3.97 -3.01 -4.50
N ARG A 106 4.06 -4.34 -4.57
CA ARG A 106 3.06 -5.22 -5.20
C ARG A 106 2.41 -6.06 -4.12
N PHE A 107 1.11 -6.29 -4.21
CA PHE A 107 0.39 -7.05 -3.19
C PHE A 107 -0.73 -7.92 -3.77
N VAL A 108 -1.00 -9.00 -3.05
CA VAL A 108 -2.17 -9.85 -3.15
C VAL A 108 -2.72 -10.03 -1.74
N VAL A 109 -3.99 -9.69 -1.54
CA VAL A 109 -4.69 -9.87 -0.28
C VAL A 109 -5.84 -10.82 -0.52
N ARG A 110 -5.77 -12.00 0.10
CA ARG A 110 -6.69 -13.12 -0.12
C ARG A 110 -7.51 -13.39 1.13
N ARG A 111 -8.83 -13.45 0.97
CA ARG A 111 -9.74 -13.84 2.05
C ARG A 111 -9.55 -15.31 2.41
N GLU A 112 -9.49 -15.62 3.70
CA GLU A 112 -9.46 -16.98 4.25
C GLU A 112 -10.79 -17.38 4.91
#